data_AF-A0A8T4R6N6-F1
#
_entry.id   AF-A0A8T4R6N6-F1
#
_cell.length_a   1.000
_cell.length_b   1.000
_cell.length_c   1.000
_cell.angle_alpha   90.00
_cell.angle_beta   90.00
_cell.angle_gamma   90.00
#
_symmetry.space_group_name_H-M   'P 1'
#
loop_
_entity.id
_entity.type
_entity.pdbx_description
1 polymer ?
#
loop_
_entity_poly.entity_id
_entity_poly.type
_entity_poly.pdbx_seq_one_letter_code
_entity_poly.pdbx_strand_id
1 'polypeptide(L)' 'MQGAFLGIQDILNNLPNLKREKRLPVVLSKEEIESLISATKNINHRLILQIGYSAGLRISEIINLNWRDLDL' A
#
# COMPACT_ATOMS: atom_id res chain seq x y z
N MET A 1 22.63 -30.55 27.55
CA MET A 1 21.79 -30.77 26.35
C MET A 1 20.93 -29.53 26.01
N GLN A 2 21.51 -28.31 25.97
CA GLN A 2 20.76 -27.07 25.63
C GLN A 2 21.42 -26.24 24.51
N GLY A 3 22.69 -26.50 24.18
CA GLY A 3 23.43 -25.73 23.18
C GLY A 3 23.08 -26.01 21.72
N ALA A 4 22.45 -27.15 21.40
CA ALA A 4 22.09 -27.49 20.02
C ALA A 4 20.81 -26.79 19.53
N PHE A 5 19.95 -26.32 20.44
CA PHE A 5 18.67 -25.71 20.07
C PHE A 5 18.82 -24.27 19.55
N LEU A 6 19.82 -23.54 20.07
CA LEU A 6 20.07 -22.14 19.69
C LEU A 6 20.55 -22.00 18.23
N GLY A 7 21.44 -22.88 17.79
CA GLY A 7 21.99 -22.83 16.42
C GLY A 7 20.95 -23.08 15.33
N ILE A 8 19.91 -23.87 15.59
CA ILE A 8 18.83 -24.11 14.63
C ILE A 8 17.98 -22.83 14.45
N GLN A 9 17.74 -22.09 15.54
CA GLN A 9 16.94 -20.87 15.49
C GLN A 9 17.64 -19.77 14.67
N ASP A 10 18.96 -19.64 14.82
CA ASP A 10 19.78 -18.69 14.06
C ASP A 10 19.85 -19.02 12.56
N ILE A 11 19.85 -20.31 12.21
CA ILE A 11 19.79 -20.76 10.82
C ILE A 11 18.44 -20.42 10.21
N LEU A 12 17.34 -20.68 10.92
CA LEU A 12 15.99 -20.37 10.44
C LEU A 12 15.77 -18.87 10.20
N ASN A 13 16.34 -18.02 11.06
CA ASN A 13 16.24 -16.56 10.92
C ASN A 13 17.06 -15.99 9.76
N ASN A 14 18.14 -16.68 9.34
CA ASN A 14 18.99 -16.28 8.22
C ASN A 14 18.53 -16.85 6.87
N LEU A 15 17.48 -17.67 6.83
CA LEU A 15 16.92 -18.13 5.58
C LEU A 15 16.21 -16.95 4.87
N PRO A 16 16.47 -16.74 3.57
CA PRO A 16 15.72 -15.75 2.81
C PRO A 16 14.24 -16.15 2.82
N ASN A 17 13.38 -15.23 3.26
CA ASN A 17 11.94 -15.45 3.25
C ASN A 17 11.49 -15.84 1.84
N LEU A 18 10.81 -16.98 1.73
CA LEU A 18 10.23 -17.42 0.47
C LEU A 18 9.23 -16.34 0.02
N LYS A 19 9.48 -15.74 -1.15
CA LYS A 19 8.56 -14.75 -1.72
C LYS A 19 7.20 -15.43 -1.89
N ARG A 20 6.21 -14.97 -1.11
CA ARG A 20 4.82 -15.43 -1.26
C ARG A 20 4.39 -15.16 -2.70
N GLU A 21 3.68 -16.11 -3.29
CA GLU A 21 3.07 -15.93 -4.60
C GLU A 21 2.22 -14.66 -4.60
N LYS A 22 2.54 -13.74 -5.52
CA LYS A 22 1.76 -12.52 -5.70
C LYS A 22 0.53 -12.86 -6.52
N ARG A 23 -0.64 -12.87 -5.87
CA ARG A 23 -1.91 -12.92 -6.58
C ARG A 23 -2.08 -11.64 -7.41
N LEU A 24 -2.68 -11.78 -8.59
CA LEU A 24 -3.06 -10.63 -9.39
C LEU A 24 -3.99 -9.73 -8.57
N PRO A 25 -3.76 -8.41 -8.56
CA PRO A 25 -4.61 -7.49 -7.80
C PRO A 25 -6.02 -7.48 -8.41
N VAL A 26 -7.03 -7.41 -7.55
CA VAL A 26 -8.41 -7.14 -7.97
C VAL A 26 -8.48 -5.67 -8.33
N VAL A 27 -8.88 -5.37 -9.57
CA VAL A 27 -9.03 -4.00 -10.07
C VAL A 27 -10.50 -3.61 -9.98
N LEU A 28 -10.77 -2.43 -9.43
CA LEU A 28 -12.13 -1.88 -9.33
C LEU A 28 -12.58 -1.31 -10.68
N SER A 29 -13.86 -1.41 -10.98
CA SER A 29 -14.49 -0.74 -12.11
C SER A 29 -14.58 0.77 -11.88
N LYS A 30 -14.85 1.53 -12.94
CA LYS A 30 -15.02 2.98 -12.84
C LYS A 30 -16.18 3.36 -11.93
N GLU A 31 -17.30 2.63 -12.05
CA GLU A 31 -18.52 2.84 -11.27
C GLU A 31 -18.28 2.55 -9.79
N GLU A 32 -17.49 1.52 -9.47
CA GLU A 32 -17.11 1.20 -8.09
C GLU A 32 -16.25 2.31 -7.47
N ILE A 33 -15.33 2.89 -8.23
CA ILE A 33 -14.50 4.02 -7.78
C ILE A 33 -15.35 5.27 -7.55
N GLU A 34 -16.27 5.59 -8.46
CA GLU A 34 -17.19 6.72 -8.31
C GLU A 34 -18.08 6.56 -7.07
N SER A 35 -18.61 5.36 -6.85
CA SER A 35 -19.36 5.01 -5.64
C SER A 35 -18.51 5.17 -4.37
N LEU A 36 -17.27 4.68 -4.39
CA LEU A 36 -16.34 4.81 -3.26
C LEU A 36 -16.02 6.27 -2.92
N ILE A 37 -15.73 7.09 -3.92
CA ILE A 37 -15.41 8.51 -3.74
C ILE A 37 -16.64 9.27 -3.23
N SER A 38 -17.82 9.00 -3.77
CA SER A 38 -19.07 9.68 -3.36
C SER A 38 -19.52 9.31 -1.94
N ALA A 39 -19.30 8.06 -1.51
CA ALA A 39 -19.60 7.61 -0.15
C ALA A 39 -18.64 8.20 0.92
N THR A 40 -17.48 8.71 0.51
CA THR A 40 -16.45 9.22 1.42
C THR A 40 -16.77 10.62 1.93
N LYS A 41 -17.18 10.72 3.21
CA LYS A 41 -17.56 11.99 3.85
C LYS A 41 -16.39 12.89 4.23
N ASN A 42 -15.25 12.30 4.59
CA ASN A 42 -14.07 13.06 5.00
C ASN A 42 -13.36 13.62 3.77
N ILE A 43 -13.17 14.95 3.74
CA ILE A 43 -12.55 15.64 2.60
C ILE A 43 -11.11 15.20 2.34
N ASN A 44 -10.32 14.92 3.38
CA ASN A 44 -8.93 14.47 3.22
C ASN A 44 -8.89 13.09 2.57
N HIS A 45 -9.77 12.18 2.99
CA HIS A 45 -9.82 10.84 2.42
C HIS A 45 -10.33 10.86 0.98
N ARG A 46 -11.33 11.69 0.71
CA ARG A 46 -11.86 11.87 -0.64
C ARG A 46 -10.80 12.42 -1.59
N LEU A 47 -10.00 13.38 -1.14
CA LEU A 47 -8.86 13.92 -1.90
C LEU A 47 -7.82 12.83 -2.18
N ILE A 48 -7.42 12.04 -1.18
CA ILE A 48 -6.46 10.95 -1.35
C ILE A 48 -6.96 9.94 -2.39
N LEU A 49 -8.23 9.54 -2.33
CA LEU A 49 -8.82 8.61 -3.29
C LEU A 49 -8.84 9.20 -4.71
N GLN A 50 -9.23 10.47 -4.85
CA GLN A 50 -9.27 11.14 -6.14
C GLN A 50 -7.87 11.28 -6.76
N ILE A 51 -6.90 11.77 -6.01
CA ILE A 51 -5.52 11.95 -6.50
C ILE A 51 -4.87 10.59 -6.78
N GLY A 52 -5.00 9.62 -5.87
CA GLY A 52 -4.44 8.29 -6.05
C GLY A 52 -5.02 7.57 -7.26
N TYR A 53 -6.32 7.74 -7.53
CA TYR A 53 -6.95 7.16 -8.71
C TYR A 53 -6.61 7.89 -10.01
N SER A 54 -6.68 9.24 -10.03
CA SER A 54 -6.50 10.03 -11.25
C SER A 54 -5.05 10.18 -11.68
N ALA A 55 -4.14 10.47 -10.75
CA ALA A 55 -2.72 10.66 -11.01
C ALA A 55 -1.91 9.38 -10.79
N GLY A 56 -2.52 8.30 -10.27
CA GLY A 56 -1.84 7.03 -10.03
C GLY A 56 -0.80 7.07 -8.91
N LEU A 57 -0.87 8.08 -8.03
CA LEU A 57 0.10 8.26 -6.96
C LEU A 57 -0.05 7.19 -5.88
N ARG A 58 1.09 6.75 -5.36
CA ARG A 58 1.13 5.89 -4.17
C ARG A 58 0.75 6.70 -2.94
N ILE A 59 0.20 6.02 -1.94
CA ILE A 59 -0.16 6.63 -0.65
C ILE A 59 1.01 7.43 -0.06
N SER A 60 2.23 6.89 -0.12
CA SER A 60 3.44 7.57 0.38
C SER A 60 3.76 8.87 -0.37
N GLU A 61 3.40 8.98 -1.64
CA GLU A 61 3.61 10.20 -2.44
C GLU A 61 2.52 11.22 -2.09
N ILE A 62 1.27 10.79 -1.99
CA ILE A 62 0.12 11.65 -1.66
C ILE A 62 0.26 12.30 -0.28
N ILE A 63 0.68 11.54 0.74
CA ILE A 63 0.83 12.09 2.11
C ILE A 63 1.97 13.10 2.25
N ASN A 64 2.94 13.08 1.32
CA ASN A 64 4.10 13.97 1.34
C ASN A 64 3.96 15.13 0.35
N LEU A 65 2.80 15.25 -0.32
CA LEU A 65 2.55 16.23 -1.36
C LEU A 65 2.41 17.63 -0.77
N ASN A 66 3.15 18.59 -1.32
CA ASN A 66 3.13 19.99 -0.90
C ASN A 66 2.51 20.87 -1.98
N TRP A 67 2.07 22.08 -1.60
CA TRP A 67 1.53 23.06 -2.54
C TRP A 67 2.46 23.42 -3.70
N ARG A 68 3.78 23.27 -3.51
CA ARG A 68 4.79 23.56 -4.55
C ARG A 68 4.89 22.47 -5.61
N ASP A 69 4.32 21.30 -5.35
CA ASP A 69 4.32 20.16 -6.27
C ASP A 69 3.13 20.21 -7.25
N LEU A 70 2.25 21.21 -7.10
CA LEU A 70 1.06 21.42 -7.92
C LEU A 70 1.27 22.61 -8.87
N ASP A 71 1.35 22.31 -10.16
CA ASP A 71 1.32 23.32 -11.22
C ASP A 71 -0.14 23.60 -11.63
N LEU A 72 -0.55 24.87 -11.58
CA LEU A 72 -1.89 25.37 -11.92
C LEU A 72 -1.89 26.18 -13.20
#